data_AF-A0A5Y3U4D5-F1
#
_entry.id   AF-A0A5Y3U4D5-F1
#
_cell.length_a   1.000
_cell.length_b   1.000
_cell.length_c   1.000
_cell.angle_alpha   90.00
_cell.angle_beta   90.00
_cell.angle_gamma   90.00
#
_symmetry.space_group_name_H-M   'P 1'
#
loop_
_entity.id
_entity.type
_entity.pdbx_description
1 polymer ?
#
loop_
_entity_poly.entity_id
_entity_poly.type
_entity_poly.pdbx_seq_one_letter_code
_entity_poly.pdbx_strand_id
1 'polypeptide(L)'
;KKLGLERGIEGSRATHQTVQHYYESINRGTRSQVSISPEALEPRVLRKGIFTKDVEDQAAIAKRLSHAVNDGLAGTIAMASQSAQNAKRARELQKTMDAQQKRLQSVTEPFKGLSREQMTEILMMAQRFKQQNQEKEKQQRIEREKQRQTRSRGMSGMER
;
A
#
# COMPACT_ATOMS: atom_id res chain seq x y z
N LYS A 1 0.14 15.33 -30.79
CA LYS A 1 -1.00 14.54 -30.22
C LYS A 1 -0.67 14.26 -28.75
N LYS A 2 -1.24 15.01 -27.79
CA LYS A 2 -1.01 14.78 -26.35
C LYS A 2 -1.80 13.53 -25.95
N LEU A 3 -1.13 12.52 -25.39
CA LEU A 3 -1.73 11.20 -25.15
C LEU A 3 -2.78 11.16 -24.03
N GLY A 4 -3.12 12.30 -23.40
CA GLY A 4 -4.18 12.39 -22.39
C GLY A 4 -3.92 11.61 -21.10
N LEU A 5 -2.71 11.09 -20.90
CA LEU A 5 -2.34 10.33 -19.71
C LEU A 5 -1.68 11.25 -18.68
N GLU A 6 -2.17 11.16 -17.44
CA GLU A 6 -1.59 11.83 -16.28
C GLU A 6 -0.58 10.93 -15.56
N ARG A 7 0.36 11.54 -14.84
CA ARG A 7 1.35 10.80 -14.04
C ARG A 7 0.65 10.10 -12.87
N GLY A 8 1.13 8.91 -12.50
CA GLY A 8 0.66 8.23 -11.29
C GLY A 8 1.01 8.98 -10.00
N ILE A 9 0.37 8.58 -8.89
CA ILE A 9 0.61 9.18 -7.56
C ILE A 9 2.02 8.80 -7.07
N GLU A 10 2.88 9.79 -6.94
CA GLU A 10 4.22 9.62 -6.38
C GLU A 10 4.14 9.22 -4.90
N GLY A 11 4.81 8.12 -4.53
CA GLY A 11 4.73 7.55 -3.19
C GLY A 11 3.50 6.67 -2.92
N SER A 12 2.75 6.29 -3.97
CA SER A 12 1.62 5.36 -3.84
C SER A 12 2.05 4.03 -3.21
N ARG A 13 1.34 3.59 -2.16
CA ARG A 13 1.50 2.29 -1.51
C ARG A 13 0.60 1.20 -2.14
N ALA A 14 0.01 1.48 -3.30
CA ALA A 14 -0.87 0.53 -3.96
C ALA A 14 -0.12 -0.76 -4.35
N THR A 15 -0.67 -1.90 -3.96
CA THR A 15 -0.15 -3.22 -4.33
C THR A 15 -0.66 -3.63 -5.71
N HIS A 16 0.19 -4.29 -6.49
CA HIS A 16 -0.18 -4.81 -7.81
C HIS A 16 -1.23 -5.93 -7.68
N GLN A 17 -2.22 -5.91 -8.57
CA GLN A 17 -3.21 -6.98 -8.74
C GLN A 17 -2.98 -7.63 -10.11
N THR A 18 -3.06 -8.96 -10.19
CA THR A 18 -2.92 -9.65 -11.47
C THR A 18 -4.11 -9.36 -12.37
N VAL A 19 -3.86 -9.29 -13.69
CA VAL A 19 -4.89 -9.05 -14.70
C VAL A 19 -6.00 -10.11 -14.63
N GLN A 20 -5.61 -11.36 -14.41
CA GLN A 20 -6.54 -12.47 -14.22
C GLN A 20 -7.47 -12.23 -13.03
N HIS A 21 -6.94 -11.89 -11.85
CA HIS A 21 -7.75 -11.64 -10.66
C HIS A 21 -8.70 -10.45 -10.85
N TYR A 22 -8.28 -9.43 -11.59
CA TYR A 22 -9.15 -8.32 -11.96
C TYR A 22 -10.35 -8.77 -12.81
N TYR A 23 -10.12 -9.47 -13.92
CA TYR A 23 -11.22 -9.90 -14.81
C TYR A 23 -12.09 -11.01 -14.22
N GLU A 24 -11.51 -11.92 -13.43
CA GLU A 24 -12.29 -12.94 -12.71
C GLU A 24 -13.32 -12.29 -11.76
N SER A 25 -12.97 -11.19 -11.10
CA SER A 25 -13.91 -10.47 -10.23
C SER A 25 -15.03 -9.77 -11.01
N ILE A 26 -14.76 -9.28 -12.22
CA ILE A 26 -15.73 -8.56 -13.06
C ILE A 26 -16.70 -9.54 -13.74
N ASN A 27 -16.18 -10.66 -14.25
CA ASN A 27 -16.94 -11.57 -15.11
C ASN A 27 -17.91 -12.48 -14.35
N ARG A 28 -17.74 -12.68 -13.04
CA ARG A 28 -18.64 -13.57 -12.25
C ARG A 28 -20.05 -12.99 -12.04
N GLY A 29 -20.22 -11.66 -12.17
CA GLY A 29 -21.49 -10.98 -11.85
C GLY A 29 -21.86 -11.06 -10.37
N THR A 30 -22.80 -10.24 -9.92
CA THR A 30 -23.27 -10.24 -8.51
C THR A 30 -24.69 -10.77 -8.43
N ARG A 31 -24.95 -11.63 -7.44
CA ARG A 31 -26.30 -12.08 -7.07
C ARG A 31 -26.61 -11.69 -5.63
N SER A 32 -27.79 -11.15 -5.40
CA SER A 32 -28.25 -10.73 -4.05
C SER A 32 -28.91 -11.86 -3.26
N GLN A 33 -29.37 -12.92 -3.94
CA GLN A 33 -30.05 -14.04 -3.32
C GLN A 33 -29.80 -15.35 -4.07
N VAL A 34 -29.87 -16.45 -3.35
CA VAL A 34 -29.91 -17.82 -3.89
C VAL A 34 -31.20 -18.46 -3.40
N SER A 35 -32.00 -19.01 -4.32
CA SER A 35 -33.19 -19.77 -3.98
C SER A 35 -32.88 -21.26 -4.08
N ILE A 36 -33.33 -22.03 -3.09
CA ILE A 36 -33.21 -23.48 -3.05
C ILE A 36 -34.60 -24.05 -3.30
N SER A 37 -34.76 -24.78 -4.39
CA SER A 37 -36.03 -25.43 -4.70
C SER A 37 -36.20 -26.71 -3.88
N PRO A 38 -37.44 -27.17 -3.62
CA PRO A 38 -37.68 -28.42 -2.89
C PRO A 38 -36.98 -29.63 -3.53
N GLU A 39 -36.92 -29.68 -4.87
CA GLU A 39 -36.25 -30.76 -5.62
C GLU A 39 -34.74 -30.79 -5.38
N ALA A 40 -34.13 -29.66 -4.99
CA ALA A 40 -32.72 -29.61 -4.65
C ALA A 40 -32.39 -30.38 -3.35
N LEU A 41 -33.40 -30.58 -2.49
CA LEU A 41 -33.29 -31.34 -1.24
C LEU A 41 -33.42 -32.85 -1.44
N GLU A 42 -33.91 -33.28 -2.61
CA GLU A 42 -34.10 -34.70 -2.88
C GLU A 42 -32.75 -35.43 -3.02
N PRO A 43 -32.59 -36.62 -2.40
CA PRO A 43 -31.41 -37.45 -2.58
C PRO A 43 -31.20 -37.85 -4.04
N ARG A 44 -30.01 -37.62 -4.57
CA ARG A 44 -29.66 -38.03 -5.93
C ARG A 44 -29.07 -39.44 -5.95
N VAL A 45 -29.36 -40.19 -7.01
CA VAL A 45 -28.74 -41.50 -7.22
C VAL A 45 -27.30 -41.30 -7.69
N LEU A 46 -26.33 -41.71 -6.87
CA LEU A 46 -24.90 -41.61 -7.16
C LEU A 46 -24.46 -42.70 -8.15
N ARG A 47 -24.93 -43.94 -7.94
CA ARG A 47 -24.64 -45.08 -8.80
C ARG A 47 -25.84 -46.01 -8.88
N LYS A 48 -26.11 -46.52 -10.08
CA LYS A 48 -27.10 -47.59 -10.31
C LYS A 48 -26.37 -48.91 -10.50
N GLY A 49 -26.67 -49.90 -9.67
CA GLY A 49 -26.31 -51.29 -9.88
C GLY A 49 -27.40 -52.04 -10.66
N ILE A 50 -27.14 -53.32 -10.95
CA ILE A 50 -28.07 -54.21 -11.69
C ILE A 50 -29.36 -54.46 -10.87
N PHE A 51 -29.28 -54.44 -9.53
CA PHE A 51 -30.42 -54.62 -8.62
C PHE A 51 -30.48 -53.64 -7.44
N THR A 52 -29.48 -52.77 -7.25
CA THR A 52 -29.40 -51.81 -6.13
C THR A 52 -29.13 -50.40 -6.64
N LYS A 53 -29.46 -49.38 -5.84
CA LYS A 53 -29.12 -47.99 -6.13
C LYS A 53 -28.43 -47.39 -4.92
N ASP A 54 -27.30 -46.75 -5.17
CA ASP A 54 -26.57 -45.95 -4.18
C ASP A 54 -27.07 -44.50 -4.30
N VAL A 55 -27.51 -43.93 -3.18
CA VAL A 55 -28.15 -42.61 -3.11
C VAL A 55 -27.38 -41.70 -2.16
N GLU A 56 -27.41 -40.40 -2.44
CA GLU A 56 -26.83 -39.39 -1.56
C GLU A 56 -27.39 -39.53 -0.14
N ASP A 57 -26.50 -39.59 0.84
CA ASP A 57 -26.86 -39.42 2.24
C ASP A 57 -27.07 -37.93 2.58
N GLN A 58 -27.52 -37.65 3.80
CA GLN A 58 -27.78 -36.28 4.25
C GLN A 58 -26.52 -35.41 4.22
N ALA A 59 -25.35 -35.99 4.51
CA ALA A 59 -24.08 -35.27 4.46
C ALA A 59 -23.71 -34.87 3.03
N ALA A 60 -23.92 -35.76 2.06
CA ALA A 60 -23.71 -35.50 0.64
C ALA A 60 -24.67 -34.42 0.11
N ILE A 61 -25.95 -34.47 0.49
CA ILE A 61 -26.94 -33.44 0.14
C ILE A 61 -26.52 -32.07 0.70
N ALA A 62 -26.16 -32.01 1.98
CA ALA A 62 -25.70 -30.79 2.62
C ALA A 62 -24.46 -30.21 1.92
N LYS A 63 -23.46 -31.05 1.63
CA LYS A 63 -22.24 -30.65 0.92
C LYS A 63 -22.55 -30.09 -0.47
N ARG A 64 -23.40 -30.77 -1.24
CA ARG A 64 -23.84 -30.33 -2.58
C ARG A 64 -24.55 -28.98 -2.51
N LEU A 65 -25.45 -28.81 -1.56
CA LEU A 65 -26.22 -27.58 -1.39
C LEU A 65 -25.33 -26.42 -0.97
N SER A 66 -24.41 -26.63 -0.02
CA SER A 66 -23.42 -25.62 0.37
C SER A 66 -22.54 -25.20 -0.80
N HIS A 67 -22.11 -26.15 -1.65
CA HIS A 67 -21.33 -25.83 -2.85
C HIS A 67 -22.13 -24.97 -3.83
N ALA A 68 -23.39 -25.35 -4.12
CA ALA A 68 -24.23 -24.59 -5.04
C ALA A 68 -24.52 -23.16 -4.55
N VAL A 69 -24.72 -22.98 -3.24
CA VAL A 69 -24.90 -21.65 -2.63
C VAL A 69 -23.61 -20.83 -2.72
N ASN A 70 -22.47 -21.41 -2.38
CA ASN A 70 -21.18 -20.74 -2.44
C ASN A 70 -20.83 -20.32 -3.88
N ASP A 71 -21.06 -21.19 -4.86
CA ASP A 71 -20.87 -20.87 -6.28
C ASP A 71 -21.79 -19.74 -6.73
N GLY A 72 -23.07 -19.80 -6.34
CA GLY A 72 -24.06 -18.79 -6.67
C GLY A 72 -23.73 -17.41 -6.09
N LEU A 73 -23.04 -17.36 -4.94
CA LEU A 73 -22.63 -16.13 -4.26
C LEU A 73 -21.16 -15.76 -4.50
N ALA A 74 -20.39 -16.56 -5.23
CA ALA A 74 -18.95 -16.38 -5.38
C ALA A 74 -18.58 -15.00 -5.92
N GLY A 75 -19.33 -14.48 -6.90
CA GLY A 75 -19.12 -13.13 -7.43
C GLY A 75 -19.44 -12.02 -6.44
N THR A 76 -20.51 -12.18 -5.64
CA THR A 76 -20.89 -11.23 -4.58
C THR A 76 -19.84 -11.18 -3.47
N ILE A 77 -19.34 -12.34 -3.04
CA ILE A 77 -18.27 -12.44 -2.03
C ILE A 77 -16.97 -11.79 -2.54
N ALA A 78 -16.62 -12.04 -3.81
CA ALA A 78 -15.45 -11.42 -4.45
C ALA A 78 -15.59 -9.89 -4.52
N MET A 79 -16.75 -9.39 -4.95
CA MET A 79 -17.05 -7.95 -5.02
C MET A 79 -17.04 -7.29 -3.64
N ALA A 80 -17.61 -7.93 -2.62
CA ALA A 80 -17.58 -7.44 -1.25
C ALA A 80 -16.14 -7.35 -0.72
N SER A 81 -15.33 -8.39 -0.97
CA SER A 81 -13.91 -8.43 -0.60
C SER A 81 -13.11 -7.34 -1.30
N GLN A 82 -13.33 -7.14 -2.61
CA GLN A 82 -12.68 -6.08 -3.39
C GLN A 82 -13.11 -4.70 -2.90
N SER A 83 -14.38 -4.50 -2.58
CA SER A 83 -14.92 -3.24 -2.05
C SER A 83 -14.30 -2.89 -0.70
N ALA A 84 -14.18 -3.87 0.21
CA ALA A 84 -13.52 -3.68 1.49
C ALA A 84 -12.03 -3.31 1.33
N GLN A 85 -11.33 -3.95 0.38
CA GLN A 85 -9.95 -3.61 0.05
C GLN A 85 -9.84 -2.20 -0.56
N ASN A 86 -10.73 -1.84 -1.47
CA ASN A 86 -10.76 -0.51 -2.09
C ASN A 86 -11.04 0.57 -1.06
N ALA A 87 -11.94 0.33 -0.09
CA ALA A 87 -12.18 1.26 1.01
C ALA A 87 -10.94 1.45 1.90
N LYS A 88 -10.17 0.38 2.16
CA LYS A 88 -8.87 0.49 2.87
C LYS A 88 -7.86 1.32 2.07
N ARG A 89 -7.69 1.03 0.78
CA ARG A 89 -6.80 1.79 -0.12
C ARG A 89 -7.17 3.27 -0.18
N ALA A 90 -8.46 3.59 -0.30
CA ALA A 90 -8.95 4.96 -0.32
C ALA A 90 -8.58 5.73 0.97
N ARG A 91 -8.73 5.09 2.14
CA ARG A 91 -8.32 5.69 3.43
C ARG A 91 -6.82 5.90 3.52
N GLU A 92 -6.01 4.97 3.03
CA GLU A 92 -4.55 5.10 3.00
C GLU A 92 -4.08 6.23 2.07
N LEU A 93 -4.70 6.33 0.89
CA LEU A 93 -4.46 7.43 -0.03
C LEU A 93 -4.82 8.78 0.59
N GLN A 94 -6.00 8.89 1.22
CA GLN A 94 -6.40 10.11 1.92
C GLN A 94 -5.39 10.52 2.98
N LYS A 95 -4.97 9.58 3.85
CA LYS A 95 -3.94 9.86 4.87
C LYS A 95 -2.63 10.32 4.25
N THR A 96 -2.25 9.75 3.12
CA THR A 96 -1.02 10.13 2.40
C THR A 96 -1.15 11.54 1.83
N MET A 97 -2.29 11.87 1.23
CA MET A 97 -2.57 13.22 0.73
C MET A 97 -2.58 14.25 1.85
N ASP A 98 -3.23 13.97 2.98
CA ASP A 98 -3.24 14.85 4.15
C ASP A 98 -1.83 15.09 4.69
N ALA A 99 -1.01 14.04 4.76
CA ALA A 99 0.38 14.14 5.19
C ALA A 99 1.23 14.97 4.22
N GLN A 100 1.07 14.77 2.91
CA GLN A 100 1.74 15.57 1.89
C GLN A 100 1.30 17.03 1.94
N GLN A 101 0.01 17.30 2.10
CA GLN A 101 -0.53 18.65 2.23
C GLN A 101 -0.01 19.35 3.48
N LYS A 102 0.00 18.68 4.64
CA LYS A 102 0.58 19.23 5.88
C LYS A 102 2.07 19.54 5.72
N ARG A 103 2.82 18.66 5.04
CA ARG A 103 4.23 18.90 4.75
C ARG A 103 4.42 20.12 3.86
N LEU A 104 3.64 20.25 2.78
CA LEU A 104 3.67 21.43 1.92
C LEU A 104 3.33 22.70 2.71
N GLN A 105 2.24 22.68 3.48
CA GLN A 105 1.83 23.80 4.34
C GLN A 105 2.94 24.21 5.30
N SER A 106 3.60 23.25 5.97
CA SER A 106 4.71 23.56 6.90
C SER A 106 5.89 24.27 6.24
N VAL A 107 6.12 24.01 4.95
CA VAL A 107 7.18 24.67 4.17
C VAL A 107 6.69 25.98 3.58
N THR A 108 5.43 26.09 3.17
CA THR A 108 4.92 27.27 2.45
C THR A 108 4.35 28.35 3.36
N GLU A 109 3.70 28.00 4.48
CA GLU A 109 3.07 28.96 5.39
C GLU A 109 4.04 30.02 5.92
N PRO A 110 5.30 29.70 6.34
CA PRO A 110 6.25 30.71 6.79
C PRO A 110 6.60 31.78 5.75
N PHE A 111 6.39 31.48 4.46
CA PHE A 111 6.69 32.39 3.36
C PHE A 111 5.45 33.05 2.76
N LYS A 112 4.26 32.68 3.23
CA LYS A 112 3.00 33.21 2.72
C LYS A 112 2.88 34.69 3.08
N GLY A 113 2.60 35.53 2.08
CA GLY A 113 2.48 36.98 2.26
C GLY A 113 3.80 37.75 2.18
N LEU A 114 4.95 37.08 2.01
CA LEU A 114 6.21 37.76 1.73
C LEU A 114 6.27 38.27 0.30
N SER A 115 6.91 39.43 0.10
CA SER A 115 7.28 39.89 -1.24
C SER A 115 8.42 39.06 -1.84
N ARG A 116 8.64 39.19 -3.15
CA ARG A 116 9.74 38.48 -3.84
C ARG A 116 11.11 38.91 -3.31
N GLU A 117 11.26 40.18 -2.98
CA GLU A 117 12.48 40.76 -2.43
C GLU A 117 12.76 40.17 -1.03
N GLN A 118 11.76 40.17 -0.14
CA GLN A 118 11.86 39.58 1.20
C GLN A 118 12.20 38.08 1.13
N MET A 119 11.60 37.35 0.19
CA MET A 119 11.90 35.94 0.00
C MET A 119 13.36 35.72 -0.47
N THR A 120 13.85 36.60 -1.35
CA THR A 120 15.24 36.56 -1.83
C THR A 120 16.23 36.77 -0.69
N GLU A 121 15.96 37.71 0.22
CA GLU A 121 16.79 37.97 1.39
C GLU A 121 16.88 36.74 2.32
N ILE A 122 15.75 36.10 2.60
CA ILE A 122 15.72 34.89 3.45
C ILE A 122 16.53 33.76 2.80
N LEU A 123 16.40 33.56 1.48
CA LEU A 123 17.18 32.56 0.75
C LEU A 123 18.69 32.85 0.80
N MET A 124 19.09 34.11 0.67
CA MET A 124 20.50 34.50 0.84
C MET A 124 21.00 34.24 2.26
N MET A 125 20.18 34.50 3.28
CA MET A 125 20.53 34.22 4.67
C MET A 125 20.71 32.72 4.91
N ALA A 126 19.79 31.89 4.39
CA ALA A 126 19.89 30.43 4.46
C ALA A 126 21.17 29.91 3.77
N GLN A 127 21.52 30.47 2.60
CA GLN A 127 22.75 30.14 1.88
C GLN A 127 24.00 30.43 2.74
N ARG A 128 24.04 31.60 3.41
CA ARG A 128 25.14 31.98 4.31
C ARG A 128 25.25 31.02 5.49
N PHE A 129 24.16 30.67 6.16
CA PHE A 129 24.19 29.70 7.25
C PHE A 129 24.67 28.32 6.80
N LYS A 130 24.27 27.88 5.60
CA LYS A 130 24.75 26.62 5.04
C LYS A 130 26.27 26.63 4.83
N GLN A 131 26.82 27.72 4.30
CA GLN A 131 28.27 27.89 4.12
C GLN A 131 29.01 27.89 5.46
N GLN A 132 28.53 28.65 6.45
CA GLN A 132 29.12 28.69 7.79
C GLN A 132 29.12 27.31 8.47
N ASN A 133 28.04 26.55 8.33
CA ASN A 133 27.96 25.19 8.88
C ASN A 133 28.97 24.26 8.20
N GLN A 134 29.13 24.34 6.88
CA GLN A 134 30.14 23.55 6.15
C GLN A 134 31.57 23.89 6.57
N GLU A 135 31.88 25.17 6.76
CA GLU A 135 33.20 25.60 7.24
C GLU A 135 33.48 25.11 8.66
N LYS A 136 32.50 25.23 9.56
CA LYS A 136 32.58 24.67 10.92
C LYS A 136 32.82 23.16 10.90
N GLU A 137 32.09 22.41 10.07
CA GLU A 137 32.31 20.96 9.92
C GLU A 137 33.72 20.64 9.43
N LYS A 138 34.25 21.40 8.45
CA LYS A 138 35.63 21.24 7.97
C LYS A 138 36.65 21.52 9.07
N GLN A 139 36.49 22.62 9.80
CA GLN A 139 37.40 22.98 10.90
C GLN A 139 37.39 21.90 11.99
N GLN A 140 36.21 21.41 12.39
CA GLN A 140 36.10 20.33 13.36
C GLN A 140 36.74 19.02 12.87
N ARG A 141 36.66 18.70 11.57
CA ARG A 141 37.34 17.53 11.00
C ARG A 141 38.85 17.68 11.10
N ILE A 142 39.39 18.82 10.70
CA ILE A 142 40.83 19.12 10.76
C ILE A 142 41.33 19.07 12.21
N GLU A 143 40.57 19.63 13.15
CA GLU A 143 40.94 19.63 14.56
C GLU A 143 40.93 18.21 15.16
N ARG A 144 39.92 17.40 14.82
CA ARG A 144 39.87 15.98 15.20
C ARG A 144 41.03 15.18 14.61
N GLU A 145 41.44 15.45 13.37
CA GLU A 145 42.61 14.81 12.76
C GLU A 145 43.91 15.21 13.45
N LYS A 146 44.10 16.50 13.76
CA LYS A 146 45.25 16.98 14.53
C LYS A 146 45.32 16.33 15.92
N GLN A 147 44.20 16.24 16.63
CA GLN A 147 44.13 15.57 17.94
C GLN A 147 44.44 14.07 17.86
N ARG A 148 44.07 13.39 16.76
CA ARG A 148 44.45 11.99 16.52
C ARG A 148 45.95 11.83 16.27
N GLN A 149 46.55 12.72 15.50
CA GLN A 149 47.99 12.69 15.22
C GLN A 149 48.85 13.01 16.45
N THR A 150 48.44 13.94 17.30
CA THR A 150 49.18 14.25 18.55
C THR A 150 49.09 13.12 19.56
N ARG A 151 47.93 12.45 19.69
CA ARG A 151 47.78 11.24 20.54
C ARG A 151 48.63 10.07 20.05
N SER A 152 48.72 9.86 18.74
CA SER A 152 49.58 8.83 18.14
C SER A 152 51.08 9.08 18.39
N ARG A 153 51.55 10.33 18.31
CA ARG A 153 52.94 10.70 18.62
C ARG A 153 53.29 10.63 20.11
N GLY A 154 52.33 10.91 20.99
CA GLY A 154 52.52 10.84 22.45
C GLY A 154 52.73 9.43 22.99
N MET A 155 52.10 8.40 22.39
CA MET A 155 52.30 7.00 22.82
C MET A 155 53.63 6.39 22.32
N SER A 156 54.19 6.89 21.20
CA SER A 156 55.49 6.44 20.69
C SER A 156 56.69 6.91 21.53
N GLY A 157 56.51 7.88 22.43
CA GLY A 157 57.56 8.42 23.30
C GLY A 157 57.66 7.78 24.68
N MET A 158 56.75 6.85 25.03
CA MET A 158 56.71 6.17 26.33
C MET A 158 57.26 4.73 26.31
N GLU A 159 57.79 4.26 25.19
CA GLU A 159 58.36 2.90 25.03
C GLU A 159 59.91 2.85 25.09
N ARG A 160 60.57 3.68 25.91
CA ARG A 160 62.02 3.55 26.18
C ARG A 160 62.33 3.54 27.66
#